data_AF-A0A2M7CHX4-F1
#
_entry.id   AF-A0A2M7CHX4-F1
#
_cell.length_a   1.000
_cell.length_b   1.000
_cell.length_c   1.000
_cell.angle_alpha   90.00
_cell.angle_beta   90.00
_cell.angle_gamma   90.00
#
_symmetry.space_group_name_H-M   'P 1'
#
loop_
_entity.id
_entity.type
_entity.pdbx_description
1 polymer ?
#
loop_
_entity_poly.entity_id
_entity_poly.type
_entity_poly.pdbx_seq_one_letter_code
_entity_poly.pdbx_strand_id
1 'polypeptide(L)'
;MKKINEIYNLDCLEFLNKIDDKSINLAVIDPPYNLNKAKWDSFESEKDFFDFTFHWIDALIPKLKSNGSLYIFNTPYNSAFILSYLVTKGLFFQNWITWDKRDGLGGAKQKFSNGQESILFFTKGENHIFNYDDVRVPYESTDRIEHAKIKGILKDGKRWFPNPKGRLCGEVWHITSERHKNKINGKTPKMSHITPKPLELVERIIKASSNVGDLVLDCFVGSGITAVAAKKLKRNFICSDNNKNYVKLAKRNLIKYGNK
;
A
#
# COMPACT_ATOMS: atom_id res chain seq x y z
N MET A 1 -10.55 -15.47 -17.13
CA MET A 1 -10.03 -15.46 -15.73
C MET A 1 -8.87 -16.42 -15.50
N LYS A 2 -7.76 -15.92 -14.93
CA LYS A 2 -6.75 -16.72 -14.21
C LYS A 2 -7.34 -17.27 -12.89
N LYS A 3 -6.68 -18.27 -12.29
CA LYS A 3 -7.08 -18.82 -10.98
C LYS A 3 -6.76 -17.81 -9.86
N ILE A 4 -7.73 -17.53 -9.00
CA ILE A 4 -7.53 -16.68 -7.82
C ILE A 4 -6.76 -17.41 -6.70
N ASN A 5 -6.24 -16.64 -5.75
CA ASN A 5 -5.38 -17.07 -4.65
C ASN A 5 -4.07 -17.71 -5.12
N GLU A 6 -3.55 -17.23 -6.26
CA GLU A 6 -2.28 -17.65 -6.85
C GLU A 6 -1.32 -16.47 -7.00
N ILE A 7 -0.02 -16.82 -7.01
CA ILE A 7 1.07 -15.89 -7.33
C ILE A 7 1.75 -16.40 -8.59
N TYR A 8 1.72 -15.59 -9.64
CA TYR A 8 2.21 -15.91 -10.97
C TYR A 8 3.63 -15.37 -11.20
N ASN A 9 4.43 -16.11 -11.96
CA ASN A 9 5.70 -15.61 -12.49
C ASN A 9 5.50 -15.18 -13.93
N LEU A 10 5.14 -13.91 -14.11
CA LEU A 10 4.80 -13.27 -15.38
C LEU A 10 5.26 -11.81 -15.31
N ASP A 11 5.45 -11.17 -16.46
CA ASP A 11 5.54 -9.71 -16.53
C ASP A 11 4.22 -9.04 -16.10
N CYS A 12 4.30 -7.81 -15.60
CA CYS A 12 3.15 -7.04 -15.14
C CYS A 12 2.09 -6.80 -16.25
N LEU A 13 2.50 -6.46 -17.48
CA LEU A 13 1.58 -6.25 -18.60
C LEU A 13 1.04 -7.60 -19.11
N GLU A 14 1.89 -8.62 -19.21
CA GLU A 14 1.46 -9.97 -19.59
C GLU A 14 0.46 -10.57 -18.59
N PHE A 15 0.63 -10.26 -17.29
CA PHE A 15 -0.30 -10.62 -16.23
C PHE A 15 -1.63 -9.85 -16.34
N LEU A 16 -1.58 -8.52 -16.41
CA LEU A 16 -2.78 -7.66 -16.49
C LEU A 16 -3.63 -7.98 -17.73
N ASN A 17 -3.00 -8.31 -18.87
CA ASN A 17 -3.69 -8.76 -20.08
C ASN A 17 -4.42 -10.11 -19.93
N LYS A 18 -4.18 -10.87 -18.86
CA LYS A 18 -4.87 -12.12 -18.52
C LYS A 18 -5.84 -11.98 -17.33
N ILE A 19 -6.05 -10.75 -16.85
CA ILE A 19 -7.07 -10.39 -15.87
C ILE A 19 -8.29 -9.85 -16.62
N ASP A 20 -9.47 -10.33 -16.24
CA ASP A 20 -10.72 -9.91 -16.84
C ASP A 20 -11.10 -8.50 -16.35
N ASP A 21 -11.69 -7.67 -17.20
CA ASP A 21 -12.06 -6.30 -16.84
C ASP A 21 -13.14 -6.27 -15.75
N LYS A 22 -13.17 -5.20 -14.94
CA LYS A 22 -14.13 -4.97 -13.85
C LYS A 22 -14.21 -6.13 -12.83
N SER A 23 -13.11 -6.88 -12.64
CA SER A 23 -13.04 -8.03 -11.72
C SER A 23 -12.42 -7.70 -10.36
N ILE A 24 -11.55 -6.68 -10.28
CA ILE A 24 -10.73 -6.35 -9.11
C ILE A 24 -11.46 -5.34 -8.21
N ASN A 25 -11.52 -5.63 -6.91
CA ASN A 25 -12.07 -4.71 -5.90
C ASN A 25 -11.02 -3.70 -5.43
N LEU A 26 -9.79 -4.15 -5.23
CA LEU A 26 -8.70 -3.35 -4.67
C LEU A 26 -7.38 -3.69 -5.37
N ALA A 27 -6.66 -2.70 -5.87
CA ALA A 27 -5.29 -2.84 -6.32
C ALA A 27 -4.34 -2.19 -5.31
N VAL A 28 -3.31 -2.92 -4.88
CA VAL A 28 -2.24 -2.42 -3.99
C VAL A 28 -0.91 -2.67 -4.69
N ILE A 29 -0.29 -1.59 -5.17
CA ILE A 29 0.80 -1.66 -6.16
C ILE A 29 2.05 -0.97 -5.61
N ASP A 30 3.12 -1.75 -5.42
CA ASP A 30 4.45 -1.28 -5.03
C ASP A 30 5.42 -1.41 -6.22
N PRO A 31 5.36 -0.49 -7.21
CA PRO A 31 6.12 -0.58 -8.46
C PRO A 31 7.61 -0.22 -8.27
N PRO A 32 8.43 -0.26 -9.33
CA PRO A 32 9.69 0.46 -9.39
C PRO A 32 9.55 1.96 -9.05
N TYR A 33 10.61 2.55 -8.47
CA TYR A 33 10.65 3.97 -8.05
C TYR A 33 11.72 4.78 -8.80
N ASN A 34 12.49 4.16 -9.71
CA ASN A 34 13.66 4.74 -10.36
C ASN A 34 14.72 5.23 -9.36
N LEU A 35 15.00 4.41 -8.33
CA LEU A 35 15.98 4.71 -7.29
C LEU A 35 17.28 3.90 -7.42
N ASN A 36 17.47 3.19 -8.53
CA ASN A 36 18.66 2.39 -8.85
C ASN A 36 19.01 1.34 -7.78
N LYS A 37 18.00 0.78 -7.09
CA LYS A 37 18.21 -0.26 -6.07
C LYS A 37 18.48 -1.66 -6.63
N ALA A 38 18.10 -1.89 -7.88
CA ALA A 38 18.25 -3.14 -8.63
C ALA A 38 18.04 -2.87 -10.13
N LYS A 39 18.38 -3.84 -11.00
CA LYS A 39 18.20 -3.71 -12.47
C LYS A 39 16.75 -3.38 -12.89
N TRP A 40 15.75 -3.81 -12.14
CA TRP A 40 14.33 -3.51 -12.39
C TRP A 40 13.87 -2.13 -11.86
N ASP A 41 14.76 -1.43 -11.13
CA ASP A 41 14.56 -0.10 -10.54
C ASP A 41 15.50 0.95 -11.16
N SER A 42 16.05 0.63 -12.34
CA SER A 42 16.99 1.45 -13.11
C SER A 42 16.44 1.65 -14.51
N PHE A 43 16.26 2.90 -14.91
CA PHE A 43 15.74 3.31 -16.22
C PHE A 43 16.76 4.21 -16.91
N GLU A 44 16.77 4.23 -18.25
CA GLU A 44 17.72 5.03 -19.03
C GLU A 44 17.47 6.53 -18.88
N SER A 45 16.19 6.92 -18.81
CA SER A 45 15.76 8.27 -18.46
C SER A 45 14.52 8.30 -17.56
N GLU A 46 14.22 9.48 -17.01
CA GLU A 46 12.96 9.75 -16.31
C GLU A 46 11.73 9.53 -17.21
N LYS A 47 11.85 9.83 -18.51
CA LYS A 47 10.79 9.58 -19.50
C LYS A 47 10.49 8.09 -19.61
N ASP A 48 11.51 7.24 -19.72
CA ASP A 48 11.30 5.79 -19.85
C ASP A 48 10.66 5.19 -18.59
N PHE A 49 11.02 5.71 -17.41
CA PHE A 49 10.36 5.37 -16.15
C PHE A 49 8.88 5.75 -16.14
N PHE A 50 8.52 6.96 -16.57
CA PHE A 50 7.12 7.38 -16.61
C PHE A 50 6.32 6.69 -17.72
N ASP A 51 6.90 6.47 -18.91
CA ASP A 51 6.26 5.71 -19.99
C ASP A 51 5.95 4.27 -19.54
N PHE A 52 6.91 3.59 -18.91
CA PHE A 52 6.68 2.29 -18.28
C PHE A 52 5.58 2.36 -17.22
N THR A 53 5.61 3.38 -16.37
CA THR A 53 4.68 3.54 -15.25
C THR A 53 3.24 3.75 -15.73
N PHE A 54 3.06 4.62 -16.72
CA PHE A 54 1.75 4.94 -17.30
C PHE A 54 1.19 3.76 -18.11
N HIS A 55 2.05 2.97 -18.77
CA HIS A 55 1.61 1.79 -19.52
C HIS A 55 0.97 0.72 -18.61
N TRP A 56 1.58 0.39 -17.46
CA TRP A 56 0.93 -0.58 -16.54
C TRP A 56 -0.28 0.01 -15.81
N ILE A 57 -0.31 1.32 -15.55
CA ILE A 57 -1.49 2.00 -15.01
C ILE A 57 -2.67 1.87 -15.99
N ASP A 58 -2.45 2.13 -17.27
CA ASP A 58 -3.47 2.01 -18.32
C ASP A 58 -3.98 0.57 -18.49
N ALA A 59 -3.10 -0.43 -18.38
CA ALA A 59 -3.49 -1.83 -18.39
C ALA A 59 -4.27 -2.26 -17.11
N LEU A 60 -4.06 -1.59 -15.98
CA LEU A 60 -4.68 -1.90 -14.69
C LEU A 60 -6.06 -1.24 -14.52
N ILE A 61 -6.24 0.01 -14.96
CA ILE A 61 -7.47 0.78 -14.73
C ILE A 61 -8.76 0.05 -15.19
N PRO A 62 -8.82 -0.63 -16.34
CA PRO A 62 -9.99 -1.40 -16.77
C PRO A 62 -10.31 -2.62 -15.88
N LYS A 63 -9.32 -3.12 -15.12
CA LYS A 63 -9.47 -4.29 -14.25
C LYS A 63 -10.24 -3.98 -12.97
N LEU A 64 -10.22 -2.72 -12.54
CA LEU A 64 -10.97 -2.24 -11.38
C LEU A 64 -12.49 -2.27 -11.65
N LYS A 65 -13.26 -2.73 -10.66
CA LYS A 65 -14.71 -2.53 -10.59
C LYS A 65 -15.04 -1.04 -10.56
N SER A 66 -16.29 -0.68 -10.87
CA SER A 66 -16.77 0.72 -10.82
C SER A 66 -16.65 1.37 -9.43
N ASN A 67 -16.70 0.56 -8.37
CA ASN A 67 -16.46 0.97 -6.98
C ASN A 67 -15.06 0.56 -6.47
N GLY A 68 -14.14 0.19 -7.37
CA GLY A 68 -12.83 -0.33 -7.03
C GLY A 68 -11.83 0.75 -6.61
N SER A 69 -10.91 0.37 -5.72
CA SER A 69 -9.88 1.24 -5.14
C SER A 69 -8.48 0.89 -5.64
N LEU A 70 -7.60 1.89 -5.72
CA LEU A 70 -6.22 1.78 -6.19
C LEU A 70 -5.27 2.51 -5.23
N TYR A 71 -4.26 1.80 -4.76
CA TYR A 71 -3.16 2.34 -3.97
C TYR A 71 -1.84 2.14 -4.73
N ILE A 72 -1.13 3.23 -5.00
CA ILE A 72 0.19 3.20 -5.66
C ILE A 72 1.22 3.83 -4.73
N PHE A 73 2.25 3.06 -4.40
CA PHE A 73 3.39 3.57 -3.66
C PHE A 73 4.43 4.22 -4.60
N ASN A 74 5.04 5.33 -4.18
CA ASN A 74 6.27 5.82 -4.80
C ASN A 74 7.04 6.83 -3.93
N THR A 75 8.08 7.45 -4.50
CA THR A 75 8.65 8.68 -3.96
C THR A 75 7.65 9.84 -4.07
N PRO A 76 7.68 10.84 -3.17
CA PRO A 76 6.82 12.03 -3.29
C PRO A 76 6.96 12.77 -4.63
N TYR A 77 8.15 12.75 -5.22
CA TYR A 77 8.41 13.37 -6.51
C TYR A 77 7.67 12.65 -7.64
N ASN A 78 7.89 11.33 -7.79
CA ASN A 78 7.22 10.53 -8.82
C ASN A 78 5.70 10.52 -8.62
N SER A 79 5.24 10.49 -7.37
CA SER A 79 3.81 10.55 -7.03
C SER A 79 3.11 11.83 -7.52
N ALA A 80 3.82 12.95 -7.71
CA ALA A 80 3.21 14.16 -8.26
C ALA A 80 2.78 13.95 -9.73
N PHE A 81 3.63 13.32 -10.54
CA PHE A 81 3.33 12.99 -11.93
C PHE A 81 2.29 11.87 -12.04
N ILE A 82 2.39 10.82 -11.22
CA ILE A 82 1.42 9.73 -11.18
C ILE A 82 0.04 10.22 -10.77
N LEU A 83 -0.07 11.12 -9.78
CA LEU A 83 -1.33 11.75 -9.38
C LEU A 83 -1.96 12.50 -10.55
N SER A 84 -1.17 13.38 -11.21
CA SER A 84 -1.64 14.14 -12.37
C SER A 84 -2.17 13.21 -13.47
N TYR A 85 -1.43 12.14 -13.79
CA TYR A 85 -1.84 11.14 -14.77
C TYR A 85 -3.14 10.42 -14.39
N LEU A 86 -3.28 9.95 -13.15
CA LEU A 86 -4.51 9.27 -12.70
C LEU A 86 -5.76 10.16 -12.78
N VAL A 87 -5.60 11.48 -12.55
CA VAL A 87 -6.67 12.47 -12.75
C VAL A 87 -7.03 12.59 -14.24
N THR A 88 -6.07 12.64 -15.18
CA THR A 88 -6.40 12.66 -16.62
C THR A 88 -7.02 11.36 -17.13
N LYS A 89 -6.78 10.22 -16.45
CA LYS A 89 -7.51 8.95 -16.70
C LYS A 89 -8.90 8.88 -16.04
N GLY A 90 -9.35 9.96 -15.38
CA GLY A 90 -10.67 10.04 -14.78
C GLY A 90 -10.87 9.17 -13.54
N LEU A 91 -9.82 8.95 -12.74
CA LEU A 91 -9.97 8.39 -11.40
C LEU A 91 -10.15 9.50 -10.37
N PHE A 92 -10.92 9.21 -9.32
CA PHE A 92 -11.20 10.13 -8.24
C PHE A 92 -10.09 10.03 -7.19
N PHE A 93 -9.34 11.11 -7.00
CA PHE A 93 -8.37 11.26 -5.92
C PHE A 93 -9.09 11.24 -4.57
N GLN A 94 -8.57 10.46 -3.63
CA GLN A 94 -9.09 10.40 -2.26
C GLN A 94 -8.07 10.97 -1.27
N ASN A 95 -6.83 10.44 -1.28
CA ASN A 95 -5.81 10.82 -0.29
C ASN A 95 -4.37 10.79 -0.84
N TRP A 96 -3.53 11.67 -0.30
CA TRP A 96 -2.07 11.60 -0.42
C TRP A 96 -1.54 11.10 0.91
N ILE A 97 -1.40 9.78 1.03
CA ILE A 97 -0.96 9.17 2.28
C ILE A 97 0.57 9.29 2.36
N THR A 98 1.05 9.88 3.45
CA THR A 98 2.48 10.04 3.74
C THR A 98 2.91 8.96 4.72
N TRP A 99 3.73 8.02 4.25
CA TRP A 99 4.40 7.07 5.12
C TRP A 99 5.69 7.69 5.67
N ASP A 100 5.60 8.25 6.88
CA ASP A 100 6.76 8.67 7.66
C ASP A 100 7.40 7.44 8.34
N LYS A 101 8.51 6.99 7.77
CA LYS A 101 9.22 5.79 8.21
C LYS A 101 10.00 5.96 9.52
N ARG A 102 10.35 7.21 9.88
CA ARG A 102 11.21 7.56 11.03
C ARG A 102 12.54 6.78 11.13
N ASP A 103 13.06 6.30 10.00
CA ASP A 103 14.23 5.40 9.93
C ASP A 103 15.55 6.04 10.46
N GLY A 104 15.65 7.37 10.49
CA GLY A 104 16.78 8.09 11.10
C GLY A 104 18.11 8.04 10.34
N LEU A 105 18.12 7.60 9.07
CA LEU A 105 19.34 7.44 8.25
C LEU A 105 19.65 8.63 7.31
N GLY A 106 19.17 9.83 7.67
CA GLY A 106 19.36 11.03 6.87
C GLY A 106 20.80 11.55 6.89
N GLY A 107 21.40 11.73 5.70
CA GLY A 107 22.75 12.30 5.54
C GLY A 107 22.82 13.51 4.60
N ALA A 108 21.66 14.09 4.22
CA ALA A 108 21.62 15.20 3.27
C ALA A 108 22.13 16.50 3.92
N LYS A 109 23.01 17.22 3.22
CA LYS A 109 23.59 18.52 3.66
C LYS A 109 23.12 19.74 2.86
N GLN A 110 22.48 19.54 1.71
CA GLN A 110 22.01 20.61 0.81
C GLN A 110 20.47 20.73 0.77
N LYS A 111 19.75 19.85 1.49
CA LYS A 111 18.30 19.81 1.60
C LYS A 111 17.91 19.01 2.84
N PHE A 112 16.64 19.07 3.24
CA PHE A 112 16.09 18.17 4.25
C PHE A 112 16.32 16.70 3.88
N SER A 113 16.59 15.86 4.89
CA SER A 113 16.87 14.45 4.64
C SER A 113 15.62 13.70 4.20
N ASN A 114 15.70 13.09 3.02
CA ASN A 114 14.65 12.23 2.49
C ASN A 114 14.48 10.97 3.35
N GLY A 115 13.25 10.49 3.47
CA GLY A 115 12.92 9.29 4.25
C GLY A 115 11.47 8.82 4.07
N GLN A 116 10.53 9.75 3.90
CA GLN A 116 9.13 9.42 3.61
C GLN A 116 8.95 8.71 2.26
N GLU A 117 7.89 7.92 2.17
CA GLU A 117 7.32 7.42 0.91
C GLU A 117 5.86 7.88 0.82
N SER A 118 5.34 8.02 -0.41
CA SER A 118 3.96 8.43 -0.67
C SER A 118 3.14 7.24 -1.13
N ILE A 119 1.87 7.20 -0.73
CA ILE A 119 0.88 6.24 -1.22
C ILE A 119 -0.31 7.04 -1.76
N LEU A 120 -0.48 7.03 -3.08
CA LEU A 120 -1.62 7.66 -3.73
C LEU A 120 -2.83 6.74 -3.57
N PHE A 121 -3.90 7.24 -2.96
CA PHE A 121 -5.19 6.56 -2.90
C PHE A 121 -6.15 7.19 -3.91
N PHE A 122 -6.56 6.39 -4.89
CA PHE A 122 -7.53 6.73 -5.92
C PHE A 122 -8.65 5.68 -5.97
N THR A 123 -9.78 6.06 -6.56
CA THR A 123 -10.96 5.20 -6.73
C THR A 123 -11.50 5.32 -8.16
N LYS A 124 -12.10 4.24 -8.66
CA LYS A 124 -12.63 4.21 -10.04
C LYS A 124 -13.98 4.94 -10.18
N GLY A 125 -14.66 5.19 -9.07
CA GLY A 125 -15.93 5.91 -8.98
C GLY A 125 -16.18 6.35 -7.54
N GLU A 126 -17.17 7.22 -7.35
CA GLU A 126 -17.43 7.89 -6.07
C GLU A 126 -17.90 6.93 -4.96
N ASN A 127 -18.74 5.94 -5.31
CA ASN A 127 -19.34 4.95 -4.40
C ASN A 127 -18.37 3.81 -4.00
N HIS A 128 -17.15 4.16 -3.62
CA HIS A 128 -16.10 3.21 -3.23
C HIS A 128 -16.29 2.66 -1.81
N ILE A 129 -15.61 1.54 -1.50
CA ILE A 129 -15.60 0.96 -0.15
C ILE A 129 -14.59 1.73 0.71
N PHE A 130 -15.02 2.24 1.88
CA PHE A 130 -14.13 2.81 2.90
C PHE A 130 -14.59 2.49 4.33
N ASN A 131 -14.08 1.39 4.88
CA ASN A 131 -14.36 0.89 6.23
C ASN A 131 -13.58 1.67 7.30
N TYR A 132 -13.89 2.96 7.45
CA TYR A 132 -13.19 3.90 8.36
C TYR A 132 -13.11 3.41 9.82
N ASP A 133 -14.09 2.63 10.25
CA ASP A 133 -14.21 2.12 11.62
C ASP A 133 -13.29 0.92 11.93
N ASP A 134 -12.81 0.23 10.89
CA ASP A 134 -11.89 -0.93 10.98
C ASP A 134 -10.40 -0.53 10.95
N VAL A 135 -10.12 0.74 10.65
CA VAL A 135 -8.77 1.32 10.55
C VAL A 135 -8.53 2.46 11.53
N ARG A 136 -9.40 2.64 12.53
CA ARG A 136 -9.18 3.59 13.63
C ARG A 136 -7.83 3.34 14.31
N VAL A 137 -7.23 4.42 14.79
CA VAL A 137 -5.93 4.41 15.47
C VAL A 137 -6.09 4.95 16.90
N PRO A 138 -5.19 4.58 17.84
CA PRO A 138 -5.21 5.13 19.19
C PRO A 138 -5.22 6.66 19.20
N TYR A 139 -5.85 7.24 20.22
CA TYR A 139 -5.69 8.66 20.50
C TYR A 139 -4.29 8.90 21.12
N GLU A 140 -3.62 9.97 20.70
CA GLU A 140 -2.25 10.29 21.15
C GLU A 140 -2.19 10.91 22.56
N SER A 141 -3.23 11.65 22.96
CA SER A 141 -3.33 12.23 24.31
C SER A 141 -4.15 11.29 25.20
N THR A 142 -3.47 10.46 25.99
CA THR A 142 -4.07 9.48 26.90
C THR A 142 -4.96 10.16 27.94
N ASP A 143 -4.40 11.11 28.70
CA ASP A 143 -4.99 11.63 29.93
C ASP A 143 -6.26 12.45 29.63
N ARG A 144 -6.21 13.26 28.56
CA ARG A 144 -7.38 13.97 28.01
C ARG A 144 -8.50 13.00 27.65
N ILE A 145 -8.16 11.84 27.09
CA ILE A 145 -9.12 10.85 26.62
C ILE A 145 -9.67 10.01 27.77
N GLU A 146 -8.89 9.74 28.81
CA GLU A 146 -9.40 9.13 30.04
C GLU A 146 -10.37 10.04 30.78
N HIS A 147 -10.04 11.32 30.96
CA HIS A 147 -10.99 12.31 31.47
C HIS A 147 -12.25 12.43 30.59
N ALA A 148 -12.08 12.37 29.26
CA ALA A 148 -13.19 12.42 28.30
C ALA A 148 -14.10 11.17 28.34
N LYS A 149 -13.59 9.97 28.68
CA LYS A 149 -14.43 8.78 28.87
C LYS A 149 -15.43 8.97 30.01
N ILE A 150 -15.02 9.64 31.09
CA ILE A 150 -15.83 9.83 32.30
C ILE A 150 -16.74 11.06 32.19
N LYS A 151 -16.18 12.22 31.81
CA LYS A 151 -16.89 13.51 31.85
C LYS A 151 -17.35 13.99 30.46
N GLY A 152 -16.88 13.39 29.38
CA GLY A 152 -17.02 13.95 28.03
C GLY A 152 -16.21 15.24 27.83
N ILE A 153 -15.99 15.62 26.58
CA ILE A 153 -15.45 16.92 26.18
C ILE A 153 -16.62 17.79 25.73
N LEU A 154 -16.77 19.00 26.27
CA LEU A 154 -17.75 19.94 25.75
C LEU A 154 -17.29 20.42 24.37
N LYS A 155 -18.09 20.15 23.35
CA LYS A 155 -17.89 20.63 21.98
C LYS A 155 -19.24 21.07 21.42
N ASP A 156 -19.31 22.31 20.94
CA ASP A 156 -20.50 22.89 20.31
C ASP A 156 -21.78 22.72 21.19
N GLY A 157 -21.62 22.96 22.50
CA GLY A 157 -22.68 22.82 23.51
C GLY A 157 -23.04 21.37 23.91
N LYS A 158 -22.48 20.35 23.26
CA LYS A 158 -22.76 18.92 23.52
C LYS A 158 -21.55 18.24 24.17
N ARG A 159 -21.79 17.21 25.01
CA ARG A 159 -20.71 16.36 25.53
C ARG A 159 -20.36 15.30 24.49
N TRP A 160 -19.14 15.37 23.97
CA TRP A 160 -18.54 14.37 23.09
C TRP A 160 -17.78 13.34 23.92
N PHE A 161 -17.96 12.05 23.61
CA PHE A 161 -17.23 10.95 24.22
C PHE A 161 -16.33 10.26 23.19
N PRO A 162 -15.12 9.83 23.56
CA PRO A 162 -14.20 9.17 22.64
C PRO A 162 -14.74 7.81 22.19
N ASN A 163 -14.57 7.48 20.91
CA ASN A 163 -14.94 6.17 20.40
C ASN A 163 -13.96 5.13 21.00
N PRO A 164 -14.43 4.00 21.58
CA PRO A 164 -13.56 3.02 22.23
C PRO A 164 -12.56 2.36 21.28
N LYS A 165 -12.82 2.34 19.96
CA LYS A 165 -11.89 1.86 18.93
C LYS A 165 -10.80 2.88 18.55
N GLY A 166 -10.86 4.12 19.06
CA GLY A 166 -9.89 5.17 18.77
C GLY A 166 -10.37 6.26 17.80
N ARG A 167 -9.45 7.16 17.41
CA ARG A 167 -9.70 8.23 16.44
C ARG A 167 -9.74 7.68 15.01
N LEU A 168 -10.35 8.44 14.10
CA LEU A 168 -10.23 8.17 12.67
C LEU A 168 -8.76 8.23 12.23
N CYS A 169 -8.37 7.36 11.30
CA CYS A 169 -7.04 7.39 10.71
C CYS A 169 -6.88 8.64 9.84
N GLY A 170 -5.74 9.33 9.97
CA GLY A 170 -5.34 10.39 9.05
C GLY A 170 -4.43 9.86 7.94
N GLU A 171 -3.91 10.77 7.13
CA GLU A 171 -3.04 10.45 5.97
C GLU A 171 -1.56 10.29 6.34
N VAL A 172 -1.09 10.83 7.46
CA VAL A 172 0.30 10.66 7.93
C VAL A 172 0.41 9.38 8.77
N TRP A 173 1.12 8.38 8.27
CA TRP A 173 1.25 7.07 8.90
C TRP A 173 2.68 6.86 9.41
N HIS A 174 2.79 6.62 10.72
CA HIS A 174 4.04 6.27 11.39
C HIS A 174 4.11 4.76 11.60
N ILE A 175 4.79 4.05 10.71
CA ILE A 175 4.98 2.59 10.77
C ILE A 175 6.45 2.29 10.48
N THR A 176 7.17 1.68 11.43
CA THR A 176 8.59 1.38 11.26
C THR A 176 8.85 0.45 10.08
N SER A 177 9.83 0.76 9.24
CA SER A 177 10.20 -0.08 8.09
C SER A 177 10.75 -1.44 8.55
N GLU A 178 10.49 -2.51 7.78
CA GLU A 178 10.97 -3.87 8.12
C GLU A 178 12.50 -3.95 8.28
N ARG A 179 13.23 -3.10 7.53
CA ARG A 179 14.69 -2.97 7.58
C ARG A 179 15.21 -2.44 8.93
N HIS A 180 14.36 -1.77 9.71
CA HIS A 180 14.68 -1.14 10.99
C HIS A 180 14.17 -1.92 12.20
N LYS A 181 13.25 -2.88 12.04
CA LYS A 181 12.70 -3.68 13.15
C LYS A 181 13.70 -4.61 13.80
N ASN A 182 14.63 -5.19 13.04
CA ASN A 182 15.58 -6.17 13.53
C ASN A 182 17.02 -5.76 13.22
N LYS A 183 17.86 -5.67 14.26
CA LYS A 183 19.33 -5.56 14.14
C LYS A 183 19.98 -6.75 14.84
N ILE A 184 20.91 -7.41 14.16
CA ILE A 184 21.73 -8.48 14.73
C ILE A 184 23.16 -7.93 14.84
N ASN A 185 23.70 -7.87 16.06
CA ASN A 185 25.01 -7.27 16.36
C ASN A 185 25.18 -5.87 15.73
N GLY A 186 24.16 -5.01 15.90
CA GLY A 186 24.11 -3.65 15.35
C GLY A 186 23.85 -3.54 13.84
N LYS A 187 23.92 -4.64 13.09
CA LYS A 187 23.74 -4.67 11.63
C LYS A 187 22.31 -5.05 11.24
N THR A 188 21.77 -4.40 10.22
CA THR A 188 20.55 -4.85 9.53
C THR A 188 20.83 -6.18 8.82
N PRO A 189 20.07 -7.26 9.08
CA PRO A 189 20.25 -8.53 8.39
C PRO A 189 19.91 -8.41 6.90
N LYS A 190 20.64 -9.13 6.03
CA LYS A 190 20.36 -9.16 4.59
C LYS A 190 19.05 -9.89 4.33
N MET A 191 18.00 -9.13 4.01
CA MET A 191 16.68 -9.67 3.69
C MET A 191 16.64 -10.29 2.28
N SER A 192 15.79 -11.30 2.07
CA SER A 192 15.64 -11.97 0.76
C SER A 192 14.93 -11.11 -0.30
N HIS A 193 14.28 -10.02 0.12
CA HIS A 193 13.76 -8.95 -0.71
C HIS A 193 14.38 -7.63 -0.24
N ILE A 194 14.68 -6.70 -1.14
CA ILE A 194 15.48 -5.50 -0.82
C ILE A 194 14.67 -4.50 0.02
N THR A 195 13.38 -4.33 -0.30
CA THR A 195 12.48 -3.33 0.30
C THR A 195 11.08 -3.89 0.59
N PRO A 196 10.92 -4.92 1.45
CA PRO A 196 9.60 -5.40 1.83
C PRO A 196 8.84 -4.33 2.63
N LYS A 197 7.60 -4.03 2.23
CA LYS A 197 6.70 -3.14 2.98
C LYS A 197 6.24 -3.81 4.29
N PRO A 198 6.02 -3.03 5.38
CA PRO A 198 5.47 -3.58 6.61
C PRO A 198 4.08 -4.19 6.42
N LEU A 199 3.84 -5.35 7.02
CA LEU A 199 2.56 -6.05 6.91
C LEU A 199 1.38 -5.19 7.41
N GLU A 200 1.55 -4.50 8.55
CA GLU A 200 0.53 -3.62 9.14
C GLU A 200 0.06 -2.53 8.17
N LEU A 201 0.97 -1.98 7.36
CA LEU A 201 0.68 -0.92 6.41
C LEU A 201 -0.26 -1.44 5.30
N VAL A 202 0.03 -2.62 4.76
CA VAL A 202 -0.80 -3.26 3.72
C VAL A 202 -2.11 -3.80 4.32
N GLU A 203 -2.10 -4.30 5.55
CA GLU A 203 -3.33 -4.68 6.27
C GLU A 203 -4.26 -3.48 6.48
N ARG A 204 -3.73 -2.28 6.76
CA ARG A 204 -4.52 -1.04 6.88
C ARG A 204 -5.21 -0.69 5.57
N ILE A 205 -4.49 -0.74 4.45
CA ILE A 205 -5.04 -0.51 3.10
C ILE A 205 -6.17 -1.51 2.80
N ILE A 206 -5.93 -2.81 3.02
CA ILE A 206 -6.91 -3.86 2.70
C ILE A 206 -8.15 -3.78 3.61
N LYS A 207 -7.99 -3.46 4.90
CA LYS A 207 -9.12 -3.26 5.81
C LYS A 207 -10.01 -2.09 5.36
N ALA A 208 -9.39 -0.93 5.08
CA ALA A 208 -10.11 0.26 4.65
C ALA A 208 -10.89 0.02 3.35
N SER A 209 -10.23 -0.51 2.31
CA SER A 209 -10.71 -0.36 0.94
C SER A 209 -11.08 -1.68 0.25
N SER A 210 -11.50 -2.68 1.03
CA SER A 210 -12.10 -3.94 0.55
C SER A 210 -12.91 -4.61 1.66
N ASN A 211 -13.77 -5.57 1.31
CA ASN A 211 -14.54 -6.40 2.24
C ASN A 211 -14.08 -7.87 2.23
N VAL A 212 -14.57 -8.69 3.17
CA VAL A 212 -14.29 -10.14 3.18
C VAL A 212 -14.76 -10.77 1.87
N GLY A 213 -13.94 -11.62 1.26
CA GLY A 213 -14.20 -12.24 -0.04
C GLY A 213 -13.80 -11.42 -1.27
N ASP A 214 -13.55 -10.11 -1.14
CA ASP A 214 -13.13 -9.26 -2.27
C ASP A 214 -11.79 -9.69 -2.86
N LEU A 215 -11.56 -9.37 -4.14
CA LEU A 215 -10.35 -9.71 -4.87
C LEU A 215 -9.34 -8.56 -4.88
N VAL A 216 -8.17 -8.80 -4.28
CA VAL A 216 -7.03 -7.85 -4.21
C VAL A 216 -5.99 -8.18 -5.28
N LEU A 217 -5.56 -7.19 -6.08
CA LEU A 217 -4.52 -7.34 -7.11
C LEU A 217 -3.20 -6.69 -6.69
N ASP A 218 -2.09 -7.34 -7.04
CA ASP A 218 -0.74 -6.78 -6.96
C ASP A 218 0.15 -7.33 -8.10
N CYS A 219 0.53 -6.49 -9.06
CA CYS A 219 1.33 -6.92 -10.21
C CYS A 219 2.87 -6.85 -9.99
N PHE A 220 3.33 -6.39 -8.81
CA PHE A 220 4.74 -6.27 -8.43
C PHE A 220 4.98 -6.86 -7.03
N VAL A 221 4.43 -8.05 -6.75
CA VAL A 221 4.21 -8.51 -5.37
C VAL A 221 5.48 -8.77 -4.55
N GLY A 222 6.65 -8.92 -5.18
CA GLY A 222 7.95 -9.03 -4.54
C GLY A 222 8.01 -10.11 -3.46
N SER A 223 8.03 -9.67 -2.20
CA SER A 223 8.07 -10.56 -1.03
C SER A 223 6.73 -11.23 -0.65
N GLY A 224 5.62 -10.92 -1.35
CA GLY A 224 4.31 -11.56 -1.15
C GLY A 224 3.40 -10.91 -0.10
N ILE A 225 3.72 -9.71 0.40
CA ILE A 225 3.02 -9.11 1.55
C ILE A 225 1.54 -8.83 1.24
N THR A 226 1.20 -8.38 0.03
CA THR A 226 -0.21 -8.18 -0.36
C THR A 226 -1.02 -9.47 -0.32
N ALA A 227 -0.48 -10.58 -0.85
CA ALA A 227 -1.10 -11.89 -0.77
C ALA A 227 -1.23 -12.41 0.67
N VAL A 228 -0.21 -12.19 1.52
CA VAL A 228 -0.24 -12.53 2.95
C VAL A 228 -1.34 -11.75 3.66
N ALA A 229 -1.36 -10.43 3.52
CA ALA A 229 -2.33 -9.54 4.16
C ALA A 229 -3.77 -9.84 3.71
N ALA A 230 -4.00 -10.00 2.40
CA ALA A 230 -5.29 -10.36 1.85
C ALA A 230 -5.80 -11.68 2.46
N LYS A 231 -4.96 -12.73 2.46
CA LYS A 231 -5.34 -14.04 3.00
C LYS A 231 -5.64 -13.98 4.51
N LYS A 232 -4.80 -13.33 5.32
CA LYS A 232 -5.06 -13.12 6.76
C LYS A 232 -6.39 -12.40 7.02
N LEU A 233 -6.71 -11.41 6.18
CA LEU A 233 -7.94 -10.62 6.25
C LEU A 233 -9.12 -11.26 5.51
N LYS A 234 -9.02 -12.53 5.10
CA LYS A 234 -10.07 -13.28 4.39
C LYS A 234 -10.55 -12.62 3.09
N ARG A 235 -9.65 -11.90 2.40
CA ARG A 235 -9.82 -11.47 1.00
C ARG A 235 -9.22 -12.51 0.08
N ASN A 236 -9.74 -12.60 -1.14
CA ASN A 236 -9.06 -13.28 -2.22
C ASN A 236 -7.93 -12.39 -2.75
N PHE A 237 -6.90 -12.98 -3.35
CA PHE A 237 -5.84 -12.21 -4.02
C PHE A 237 -5.51 -12.78 -5.40
N ILE A 238 -4.90 -11.95 -6.26
CA ILE A 238 -4.27 -12.41 -7.49
C ILE A 238 -3.03 -11.56 -7.76
N CYS A 239 -1.87 -12.20 -7.82
CA CYS A 239 -0.60 -11.47 -7.82
C CYS A 239 0.38 -11.95 -8.89
N SER A 240 1.28 -11.07 -9.33
CA SER A 240 2.42 -11.42 -10.18
C SER A 240 3.73 -10.80 -9.70
N ASP A 241 4.83 -11.41 -10.13
CA ASP A 241 6.17 -10.81 -10.13
C ASP A 241 7.00 -11.48 -11.24
N ASN A 242 7.77 -10.71 -12.01
CA ASN A 242 8.58 -11.26 -13.12
C ASN A 242 9.82 -12.01 -12.63
N ASN A 243 10.25 -11.79 -11.38
CA ASN A 243 11.39 -12.45 -10.76
C ASN A 243 10.96 -13.78 -10.10
N LYS A 244 11.38 -14.88 -10.73
CA LYS A 244 11.13 -16.26 -10.27
C LYS A 244 11.55 -16.52 -8.81
N ASN A 245 12.55 -15.81 -8.29
CA ASN A 245 13.00 -15.95 -6.91
C ASN A 245 12.09 -15.18 -5.93
N TYR A 246 11.55 -14.03 -6.33
CA TYR A 246 10.55 -13.31 -5.56
C TYR A 246 9.22 -14.08 -5.52
N VAL A 247 8.76 -14.66 -6.63
CA VAL A 247 7.57 -15.55 -6.62
C VAL A 247 7.74 -16.76 -5.67
N LYS A 248 8.92 -17.40 -5.66
CA LYS A 248 9.23 -18.47 -4.69
C LYS A 248 9.19 -17.97 -3.24
N LEU A 249 9.77 -16.81 -2.96
CA LEU A 249 9.76 -16.18 -1.64
C LEU A 249 8.33 -15.83 -1.20
N ALA A 250 7.54 -15.21 -2.08
CA ALA A 250 6.16 -14.83 -1.86
C ALA A 250 5.28 -16.04 -1.52
N LYS A 251 5.37 -17.14 -2.28
CA LYS A 251 4.65 -18.39 -1.97
C LYS A 251 5.08 -18.98 -0.62
N ARG A 252 6.37 -18.93 -0.27
CA ARG A 252 6.87 -19.38 1.05
C ARG A 252 6.34 -18.51 2.20
N ASN A 253 6.31 -17.19 2.02
CA ASN A 253 5.76 -16.26 3.01
C ASN A 253 4.25 -16.42 3.18
N LEU A 254 3.51 -16.62 2.08
CA LEU A 254 2.07 -16.89 2.11
C LEU A 254 1.73 -18.16 2.92
N ILE A 255 2.51 -19.23 2.76
CA ILE A 255 2.34 -20.47 3.55
C ILE A 255 2.67 -20.21 5.03
N LYS A 256 3.77 -19.50 5.33
CA LYS A 256 4.28 -19.31 6.69
C LYS A 256 3.46 -18.30 7.53
N TYR A 257 2.89 -17.28 6.90
CA TYR A 257 2.28 -16.14 7.58
C TYR A 257 0.81 -15.90 7.20
N GLY A 258 0.31 -16.45 6.08
CA GLY A 258 -1.07 -16.24 5.63
C GLY A 258 -2.15 -17.05 6.38
N ASN A 259 -1.76 -17.90 7.32
CA ASN A 259 -2.63 -18.66 8.22
C ASN A 259 -2.49 -18.23 9.70
N LYS A 260 -1.74 -17.16 9.98
CA LYS A 260 -1.51 -16.60 11.33
C LYS A 260 -2.33 -15.33 11.53
#